data_AF-A0AAW6LY82-F1
#
_entry.id   AF-A0AAW6LY82-F1
#
_cell.length_a   1.000
_cell.length_b   1.000
_cell.length_c   1.000
_cell.angle_alpha   90.00
_cell.angle_beta   90.00
_cell.angle_gamma   90.00
#
_symmetry.space_group_name_H-M   'P 1'
#
loop_
_entity.id
_entity.type
_entity.pdbx_description
1 polymer ?
#
loop_
_entity_poly.entity_id
_entity_poly.type
_entity_poly.pdbx_seq_one_letter_code
_entity_poly.pdbx_strand_id
1 'polypeptide(L)'
;MNTINKARVIAFYLPQFHPIPENDEWWMKGFTEWTNVGKARSLFPGHYQPKVPADLGYYDLRVPETRQAQADMAREYGIEGFCYWHYWFGNGKRLLERPFNEVLASGKPDFPFCLAWANESWKGFFHGVKTKQALITQLYPGEDDYIAHFETVLPAFKDPRYITVDDKPVFMIYQPFQHPQIKEFMALWQKLAMNNGLKGIFFIGQTYHLTEERAELMDMGFDAINVTRLFDFEKKAKFLYKCAKWRHRIFRCPKIMEYKRVSRFFVGDEEYAPEIIPTIIPNWDHSPRSLNKALVLNHAEPAYFDRHVKDVMARIENKPLEHRLAFVKSWNEWGEGNYLEPDLRYGKGYLEVIRKYIGRK
;
A
#
# COMPACT_ATOMS: atom_id res chain seq x y z
N MET A 1 22.42 18.04 16.76
CA MET A 1 22.00 16.92 17.63
C MET A 1 20.90 16.19 16.90
N ASN A 2 21.16 15.01 16.34
CA ASN A 2 20.14 14.20 15.65
C ASN A 2 19.24 13.59 16.72
N THR A 3 18.14 14.26 17.07
CA THR A 3 17.02 13.59 17.74
C THR A 3 16.48 12.56 16.77
N ILE A 4 16.81 11.30 17.02
CA ILE A 4 16.35 10.14 16.27
C ILE A 4 14.82 10.18 16.19
N ASN A 5 14.27 10.25 14.98
CA ASN A 5 12.83 10.30 14.77
C ASN A 5 12.22 8.91 15.04
N LYS A 6 11.45 8.80 16.14
CA LYS A 6 10.68 7.59 16.47
C LYS A 6 9.39 7.52 15.64
N ALA A 7 9.50 7.51 14.32
CA ALA A 7 8.33 7.37 13.46
C ALA A 7 7.82 5.92 13.43
N ARG A 8 6.51 5.77 13.29
CA ARG A 8 5.78 4.53 13.15
C ARG A 8 5.60 4.22 11.66
N VAL A 9 6.54 3.47 11.07
CA VAL A 9 6.54 3.18 9.63
C VAL A 9 5.85 1.85 9.36
N ILE A 10 4.72 1.89 8.65
CA ILE A 10 3.91 0.71 8.33
C ILE A 10 3.94 0.48 6.83
N ALA A 11 4.28 -0.72 6.35
CA ALA A 11 4.35 -0.99 4.92
C ALA A 11 3.11 -1.73 4.41
N PHE A 12 2.50 -1.26 3.31
CA PHE A 12 1.45 -2.01 2.63
C PHE A 12 1.98 -3.34 2.13
N TYR A 13 1.21 -4.40 2.33
CA TYR A 13 1.63 -5.76 2.03
C TYR A 13 0.60 -6.45 1.13
N LEU A 14 1.04 -6.82 -0.07
CA LEU A 14 0.24 -7.47 -1.08
C LEU A 14 0.25 -9.00 -0.90
N PRO A 15 -0.90 -9.65 -0.68
CA PRO A 15 -0.97 -11.10 -0.52
C PRO A 15 -0.89 -11.89 -1.83
N GLN A 16 -0.90 -11.22 -3.00
CA GLN A 16 -1.02 -11.81 -4.33
C GLN A 16 0.27 -12.47 -4.88
N PHE A 17 0.88 -13.35 -4.10
CA PHE A 17 2.03 -14.17 -4.49
C PHE A 17 1.79 -15.65 -4.17
N HIS A 18 0.58 -16.10 -4.48
CA HIS A 18 0.16 -17.49 -4.47
C HIS A 18 -1.00 -17.66 -5.47
N PRO A 19 -1.14 -18.82 -6.11
CA PRO A 19 -2.24 -19.07 -7.05
C PRO A 19 -3.57 -19.21 -6.29
N ILE A 20 -4.64 -18.72 -6.91
CA ILE A 20 -6.03 -18.94 -6.48
C ILE A 20 -6.87 -19.34 -7.71
N PRO A 21 -7.97 -20.09 -7.54
CA PRO A 21 -8.80 -20.53 -8.66
C PRO A 21 -9.27 -19.39 -9.58
N GLU A 22 -9.65 -18.26 -8.99
CA GLU A 22 -10.15 -17.11 -9.74
C GLU A 22 -9.07 -16.49 -10.65
N ASN A 23 -7.85 -16.32 -10.14
CA ASN A 23 -6.74 -15.80 -10.94
C ASN A 23 -6.32 -16.80 -12.03
N ASP A 24 -6.42 -18.10 -11.75
CA ASP A 24 -6.14 -19.14 -12.74
C ASP A 24 -7.14 -19.08 -13.91
N GLU A 25 -8.42 -18.82 -13.60
CA GLU A 25 -9.49 -18.63 -14.59
C GLU A 25 -9.31 -17.32 -15.38
N TRP A 26 -9.00 -16.21 -14.70
CA TRP A 26 -8.92 -14.89 -15.32
C TRP A 26 -7.66 -14.67 -16.16
N TRP A 27 -6.54 -15.28 -15.78
CA TRP A 27 -5.25 -14.98 -16.38
C TRP A 27 -4.62 -16.20 -17.05
N MET A 28 -4.30 -17.22 -16.25
CA MET A 28 -3.79 -18.53 -16.67
C MET A 28 -3.51 -19.38 -15.44
N LYS A 29 -3.54 -20.72 -15.60
CA LYS A 29 -3.18 -21.67 -14.54
C LYS A 29 -1.84 -21.33 -13.88
N GLY A 30 -1.84 -21.27 -12.54
CA GLY A 30 -0.67 -20.93 -11.72
C GLY A 30 -0.33 -19.45 -11.68
N PHE A 31 -1.27 -18.55 -12.00
CA PHE A 31 -0.98 -17.12 -12.04
C PHE A 31 -0.64 -16.56 -10.65
N THR A 32 0.46 -15.81 -10.59
CA THR A 32 0.82 -14.92 -9.49
C THR A 32 1.37 -13.63 -10.07
N GLU A 33 1.57 -12.61 -9.24
CA GLU A 33 2.20 -11.37 -9.70
C GLU A 33 3.61 -11.59 -10.29
N TRP A 34 4.31 -12.66 -9.88
CA TRP A 34 5.60 -13.04 -10.47
C TRP A 34 5.52 -13.34 -11.97
N THR A 35 4.37 -13.79 -12.47
CA THR A 35 4.15 -14.00 -13.91
C THR A 35 4.32 -12.69 -14.68
N ASN A 36 3.79 -11.57 -14.18
CA ASN A 36 3.92 -10.27 -14.82
C ASN A 36 5.34 -9.73 -14.71
N VAL A 37 5.94 -9.85 -13.52
CA VAL A 37 7.30 -9.38 -13.23
C VAL A 37 8.34 -10.12 -14.09
N GLY A 38 8.27 -11.45 -14.13
CA GLY A 38 9.22 -12.28 -14.89
C GLY A 38 9.10 -12.13 -16.41
N LYS A 39 7.92 -11.73 -16.93
CA LYS A 39 7.71 -11.46 -18.36
C LYS A 39 8.11 -10.04 -18.77
N ALA A 40 8.33 -9.14 -17.82
CA ALA A 40 8.64 -7.75 -18.10
C ALA A 40 9.96 -7.61 -18.89
N ARG A 41 9.99 -6.63 -19.79
CA ARG A 41 11.17 -6.34 -20.63
C ARG A 41 11.47 -4.85 -20.61
N SER A 42 12.73 -4.51 -20.88
CA SER A 42 13.11 -3.13 -21.14
C SER A 42 12.28 -2.56 -22.31
N LEU A 43 11.71 -1.37 -22.13
CA LEU A 43 10.83 -0.71 -23.11
C LEU A 43 11.47 0.55 -23.69
N PHE A 44 12.62 0.97 -23.17
CA PHE A 44 13.41 2.11 -23.62
C PHE A 44 14.85 1.99 -23.08
N PRO A 45 15.85 2.64 -23.71
CA PRO A 45 17.22 2.61 -23.22
C PRO A 45 17.34 3.07 -21.76
N GLY A 46 18.00 2.27 -20.93
CA GLY A 46 18.14 2.53 -19.49
C GLY A 46 16.95 2.09 -18.63
N HIS A 47 15.89 1.51 -19.20
CA HIS A 47 14.77 0.97 -18.44
C HIS A 47 15.17 -0.28 -17.65
N TYR A 48 14.98 -0.24 -16.33
CA TYR A 48 15.29 -1.37 -15.45
C TYR A 48 14.15 -2.38 -15.40
N GLN A 49 14.09 -3.25 -16.40
CA GLN A 49 13.22 -4.43 -16.43
C GLN A 49 13.92 -5.60 -17.15
N PRO A 50 13.74 -6.85 -16.71
CA PRO A 50 12.96 -7.26 -15.54
C PRO A 50 13.64 -6.84 -14.21
N LYS A 51 12.82 -6.46 -13.23
CA LYS A 51 13.27 -6.32 -11.83
C LYS A 51 13.29 -7.71 -11.20
N VAL A 52 14.41 -8.11 -10.63
CA VAL A 52 14.63 -9.48 -10.11
C VAL A 52 14.82 -9.41 -8.60
N PRO A 53 14.01 -10.11 -7.79
CA PRO A 53 14.17 -10.16 -6.34
C PRO A 53 15.53 -10.77 -5.97
N ALA A 54 16.18 -10.20 -4.96
CA ALA A 54 17.46 -10.67 -4.45
C ALA A 54 17.27 -11.71 -3.33
N ASP A 55 17.35 -11.27 -2.07
CA ASP A 55 17.43 -12.11 -0.88
C ASP A 55 16.24 -13.07 -0.69
N LEU A 56 15.04 -12.69 -1.14
CA LEU A 56 13.79 -13.46 -0.92
C LEU A 56 13.35 -14.29 -2.13
N GLY A 57 13.95 -14.07 -3.31
CA GLY A 57 13.61 -14.77 -4.54
C GLY A 57 12.16 -14.61 -5.01
N TYR A 58 11.77 -15.44 -5.97
CA TYR A 58 10.38 -15.54 -6.48
C TYR A 58 9.55 -16.44 -5.55
N TYR A 59 9.20 -15.91 -4.38
CA TYR A 59 8.60 -16.68 -3.29
C TYR A 59 7.12 -17.03 -3.49
N ASP A 60 6.61 -17.95 -2.66
CA ASP A 60 5.18 -18.22 -2.49
C ASP A 60 4.75 -17.88 -1.05
N LEU A 61 3.69 -17.08 -0.88
CA LEU A 61 3.26 -16.61 0.44
C LEU A 61 2.51 -17.64 1.28
N ARG A 62 2.27 -18.84 0.74
CA ARG A 62 1.81 -20.00 1.52
C ARG A 62 2.95 -20.60 2.34
N VAL A 63 4.21 -20.34 1.96
CA VAL A 63 5.39 -20.84 2.67
C VAL A 63 5.60 -20.00 3.94
N PRO A 64 5.53 -20.60 5.15
CA PRO A 64 5.72 -19.87 6.42
C PRO A 64 7.09 -19.19 6.52
N GLU A 65 8.15 -19.85 6.04
CA GLU A 65 9.53 -19.37 6.09
C GLU A 65 9.71 -18.07 5.29
N THR A 66 9.01 -17.92 4.16
CA THR A 66 8.99 -16.69 3.37
C THR A 66 8.45 -15.53 4.21
N ARG A 67 7.30 -15.72 4.85
CA ARG A 67 6.65 -14.68 5.66
C ARG A 67 7.49 -14.33 6.88
N GLN A 68 8.14 -15.32 7.48
CA GLN A 68 9.09 -15.12 8.57
C GLN A 68 10.30 -14.29 8.11
N ALA A 69 10.93 -14.63 6.98
CA ALA A 69 12.05 -13.89 6.43
C ALA A 69 11.69 -12.43 6.08
N GLN A 70 10.50 -12.19 5.52
CA GLN A 70 10.00 -10.84 5.25
C GLN A 70 9.80 -10.03 6.54
N ALA A 71 9.19 -10.62 7.56
CA ALA A 71 8.97 -9.97 8.84
C ALA A 71 10.30 -9.67 9.57
N ASP A 72 11.26 -10.59 9.52
CA ASP A 72 12.58 -10.40 10.14
C ASP A 72 13.36 -9.28 9.46
N MET A 73 13.34 -9.24 8.12
CA MET A 73 13.94 -8.16 7.35
C MET A 73 13.25 -6.82 7.63
N ALA A 74 11.92 -6.77 7.61
CA ALA A 74 11.16 -5.56 7.91
C ALA A 74 11.51 -5.01 9.31
N ARG A 75 11.55 -5.89 10.32
CA ARG A 75 11.93 -5.52 11.69
C ARG A 75 13.36 -5.00 11.78
N GLU A 76 14.31 -5.66 11.13
CA GLU A 76 15.72 -5.25 11.13
C GLU A 76 15.92 -3.81 10.63
N TYR A 77 15.11 -3.40 9.66
CA TYR A 77 15.21 -2.10 9.00
C TYR A 77 14.22 -1.04 9.51
N GLY A 78 13.53 -1.32 10.61
CA GLY A 78 12.71 -0.32 11.32
C GLY A 78 11.29 -0.15 10.78
N ILE A 79 10.78 -1.10 10.00
CA ILE A 79 9.34 -1.19 9.71
C ILE A 79 8.64 -1.69 10.97
N GLU A 80 7.64 -0.96 11.45
CA GLU A 80 6.85 -1.32 12.62
C GLU A 80 6.01 -2.57 12.38
N GLY A 81 5.39 -2.66 11.21
CA GLY A 81 4.51 -3.76 10.86
C GLY A 81 3.99 -3.69 9.43
N PHE A 82 3.21 -4.68 9.05
CA PHE A 82 2.60 -4.78 7.72
C PHE A 82 1.11 -4.43 7.73
N CYS A 83 0.68 -3.59 6.79
CA CYS A 83 -0.72 -3.35 6.51
C CYS A 83 -1.16 -4.27 5.37
N TYR A 84 -1.81 -5.38 5.70
CA TYR A 84 -2.26 -6.35 4.69
C TYR A 84 -3.44 -5.81 3.91
N TRP A 85 -3.38 -5.90 2.59
CA TRP A 85 -4.57 -5.74 1.76
C TRP A 85 -5.57 -6.84 2.09
N HIS A 86 -6.74 -6.43 2.59
CA HIS A 86 -7.88 -7.26 2.91
C HIS A 86 -8.95 -7.08 1.83
N TYR A 87 -9.43 -8.19 1.27
CA TYR A 87 -10.43 -8.17 0.22
C TYR A 87 -11.73 -8.81 0.71
N TRP A 88 -12.77 -7.99 0.74
CA TRP A 88 -14.15 -8.37 1.02
C TRP A 88 -15.06 -7.71 -0.02
N PHE A 89 -15.67 -8.52 -0.88
CA PHE A 89 -16.46 -8.04 -2.02
C PHE A 89 -17.97 -7.98 -1.75
N GLY A 90 -18.40 -8.32 -0.53
CA GLY A 90 -19.79 -8.47 -0.14
C GLY A 90 -20.31 -9.90 -0.27
N ASN A 91 -21.39 -10.19 0.46
CA ASN A 91 -21.99 -11.51 0.62
C ASN A 91 -21.00 -12.59 1.08
N GLY A 92 -20.06 -12.23 1.95
CA GLY A 92 -19.04 -13.17 2.44
C GLY A 92 -17.91 -13.48 1.45
N LYS A 93 -17.93 -12.92 0.23
CA LYS A 93 -16.90 -13.22 -0.79
C LYS A 93 -15.57 -12.56 -0.45
N ARG A 94 -14.54 -13.38 -0.26
CA ARG A 94 -13.15 -12.98 -0.03
C ARG A 94 -12.26 -13.51 -1.15
N LEU A 95 -11.12 -12.85 -1.35
CA LEU A 95 -10.04 -13.32 -2.22
C LEU A 95 -8.68 -13.05 -1.58
N LEU A 96 -7.67 -13.84 -1.96
CA LEU A 96 -6.27 -13.68 -1.54
C LEU A 96 -6.05 -13.72 -0.02
N GLU A 97 -7.02 -14.21 0.74
CA GLU A 97 -7.05 -14.13 2.19
C GLU A 97 -6.13 -15.14 2.89
N ARG A 98 -5.78 -16.22 2.17
CA ARG A 98 -5.07 -17.37 2.73
C ARG A 98 -3.77 -17.00 3.46
N PRO A 99 -2.83 -16.21 2.90
CA PRO A 99 -1.59 -15.87 3.61
C PRO A 99 -1.83 -15.19 4.95
N PHE A 100 -2.77 -14.25 5.02
CA PHE A 100 -3.10 -13.55 6.26
C PHE A 100 -3.84 -14.46 7.25
N ASN A 101 -4.80 -15.26 6.79
CA ASN A 101 -5.50 -16.22 7.66
C ASN A 101 -4.52 -17.18 8.33
N GLU A 102 -3.51 -17.67 7.60
CA GLU A 102 -2.48 -18.53 8.15
C GLU A 102 -1.55 -17.78 9.13
N VAL A 103 -1.24 -16.48 8.91
CA VAL A 103 -0.47 -15.66 9.87
C VAL A 103 -1.23 -15.47 11.18
N LEU A 104 -2.53 -15.25 11.09
CA LEU A 104 -3.41 -15.11 12.25
C LEU A 104 -3.52 -16.43 13.01
N ALA A 105 -3.85 -17.52 12.31
CA ALA A 105 -4.06 -18.84 12.92
C ALA A 105 -2.79 -19.43 13.54
N SER A 106 -1.62 -19.22 12.93
CA SER A 106 -0.36 -19.75 13.44
C SER A 106 0.29 -18.89 14.53
N GLY A 107 -0.13 -17.63 14.69
CA GLY A 107 0.58 -16.66 15.51
C GLY A 107 1.97 -16.29 14.96
N LYS A 108 2.30 -16.67 13.72
CA LYS A 108 3.62 -16.48 13.12
C LYS A 108 3.52 -15.83 11.72
N PRO A 109 4.43 -14.92 11.36
CA PRO A 109 5.52 -14.38 12.18
C PRO A 109 5.00 -13.53 13.35
N ASP A 110 5.78 -13.47 14.43
CA ASP A 110 5.50 -12.56 15.56
C ASP A 110 5.90 -11.13 15.20
N PHE A 111 5.11 -10.51 14.32
CA PHE A 111 5.37 -9.19 13.75
C PHE A 111 4.08 -8.38 13.69
N PRO A 112 4.09 -7.09 14.04
CA PRO A 112 2.87 -6.29 14.06
C PRO A 112 2.20 -6.18 12.70
N PHE A 113 0.86 -6.08 12.70
CA PHE A 113 0.09 -5.92 11.48
C PHE A 113 -1.20 -5.12 11.68
N CYS A 114 -1.74 -4.57 10.59
CA CYS A 114 -3.12 -4.09 10.51
C CYS A 114 -3.71 -4.41 9.13
N LEU A 115 -4.97 -4.03 8.90
CA LEU A 115 -5.69 -4.33 7.66
C LEU A 115 -6.08 -3.05 6.92
N ALA A 116 -5.97 -3.09 5.60
CA ALA A 116 -6.57 -2.11 4.70
C ALA A 116 -7.57 -2.79 3.78
N TRP A 117 -8.83 -2.40 3.84
CA TRP A 117 -9.87 -2.89 2.95
C TRP A 117 -9.72 -2.25 1.57
N ALA A 118 -9.32 -3.06 0.59
CA ALA A 118 -9.28 -2.69 -0.81
C ALA A 118 -10.69 -2.78 -1.43
N ASN A 119 -11.55 -1.83 -1.06
CA ASN A 119 -12.98 -1.82 -1.36
C ASN A 119 -13.31 -1.33 -2.79
N GLU A 120 -12.59 -1.81 -3.79
CA GLU A 120 -12.85 -1.47 -5.19
C GLU A 120 -13.09 -2.70 -6.05
N SER A 121 -13.91 -2.52 -7.09
CA SER A 121 -14.10 -3.55 -8.11
C SER A 121 -12.83 -3.72 -8.94
N TRP A 122 -12.42 -4.95 -9.22
CA TRP A 122 -11.26 -5.21 -10.07
C TRP A 122 -11.65 -5.09 -11.54
N LYS A 123 -11.45 -3.90 -12.10
CA LYS A 123 -11.81 -3.60 -13.49
C LYS A 123 -10.83 -2.65 -14.15
N GLY A 124 -10.69 -2.82 -15.45
CA GLY A 124 -9.86 -1.95 -16.26
C GLY A 124 -8.35 -2.05 -15.99
N PHE A 125 -7.65 -1.06 -16.54
CA PHE A 125 -6.26 -1.19 -16.90
C PHE A 125 -5.29 -1.29 -15.72
N PHE A 126 -5.58 -0.62 -14.59
CA PHE A 126 -4.72 -0.64 -13.40
C PHE A 126 -4.62 -2.03 -12.77
N HIS A 127 -5.67 -2.85 -12.90
CA HIS A 127 -5.70 -4.26 -12.50
C HIS A 127 -5.24 -5.22 -13.61
N GLY A 128 -4.64 -4.72 -14.70
CA GLY A 128 -4.25 -5.52 -15.86
C GLY A 128 -5.41 -6.02 -16.73
N VAL A 129 -6.64 -5.62 -16.43
CA VAL A 129 -7.85 -6.08 -17.13
C VAL A 129 -7.98 -5.31 -18.45
N LYS A 130 -7.97 -6.05 -19.56
CA LYS A 130 -8.06 -5.48 -20.92
C LYS A 130 -9.49 -5.44 -21.46
N THR A 131 -10.41 -6.16 -20.83
CA THR A 131 -11.82 -6.23 -21.21
C THR A 131 -12.61 -5.11 -20.54
N LYS A 132 -13.84 -4.86 -21.03
CA LYS A 132 -14.76 -3.89 -20.41
C LYS A 132 -15.43 -4.43 -19.13
N GLN A 133 -15.42 -5.74 -18.93
CA GLN A 133 -16.06 -6.40 -17.80
C GLN A 133 -15.11 -6.40 -16.59
N ALA A 134 -15.67 -6.23 -15.40
CA ALA A 134 -14.94 -6.43 -14.16
C ALA A 134 -14.64 -7.93 -13.97
N LEU A 135 -13.50 -8.26 -13.36
CA LEU A 135 -13.20 -9.63 -12.92
C LEU A 135 -14.03 -9.97 -11.69
N ILE A 136 -14.15 -9.00 -10.77
CA ILE A 136 -15.01 -9.08 -9.60
C ILE A 136 -15.53 -7.68 -9.27
N THR A 137 -16.80 -7.62 -8.86
CA THR A 137 -17.49 -6.38 -8.49
C THR A 137 -17.53 -6.27 -6.97
N GLN A 138 -17.18 -5.09 -6.46
CA GLN A 138 -17.39 -4.74 -5.06
C GLN A 138 -18.85 -4.43 -4.82
N LEU A 139 -19.44 -5.11 -3.83
CA LEU A 139 -20.80 -4.88 -3.37
C LEU A 139 -20.81 -4.32 -1.94
N TYR A 140 -21.92 -3.68 -1.60
CA TYR A 140 -22.22 -3.17 -0.26
C TYR A 140 -23.68 -3.54 0.09
N PRO A 141 -23.96 -4.81 0.42
CA PRO A 141 -25.33 -5.33 0.54
C PRO A 141 -26.14 -4.74 1.70
N GLY A 142 -25.49 -4.09 2.67
CA GLY A 142 -26.12 -3.48 3.84
C GLY A 142 -25.65 -4.08 5.15
N GLU A 143 -26.40 -3.82 6.21
CA GLU A 143 -26.01 -4.07 7.61
C GLU A 143 -25.57 -5.51 7.89
N ASP A 144 -26.31 -6.52 7.43
CA ASP A 144 -25.96 -7.93 7.66
C ASP A 144 -24.59 -8.29 7.08
N ASP A 145 -24.24 -7.76 5.90
CA ASP A 145 -22.93 -7.98 5.30
C ASP A 145 -21.83 -7.20 6.04
N TYR A 146 -22.13 -5.98 6.50
CA TYR A 146 -21.20 -5.20 7.31
C TYR A 146 -20.89 -5.88 8.65
N ILE A 147 -21.88 -6.52 9.28
CA ILE A 147 -21.71 -7.35 10.48
C ILE A 147 -20.85 -8.57 10.15
N ALA A 148 -21.17 -9.32 9.09
CA ALA A 148 -20.39 -10.49 8.70
C ALA A 148 -18.92 -10.15 8.38
N HIS A 149 -18.68 -8.98 7.76
CA HIS A 149 -17.34 -8.47 7.51
C HIS A 149 -16.62 -8.15 8.82
N PHE A 150 -17.28 -7.46 9.76
CA PHE A 150 -16.71 -7.18 11.08
C PHE A 150 -16.34 -8.46 11.83
N GLU A 151 -17.26 -9.42 11.90
CA GLU A 151 -17.05 -10.71 12.57
C GLU A 151 -15.86 -11.48 11.96
N THR A 152 -15.69 -11.37 10.64
CA THR A 152 -14.56 -12.00 9.93
C THR A 152 -13.21 -11.41 10.36
N VAL A 153 -13.13 -10.10 10.62
CA VAL A 153 -11.88 -9.43 10.99
C VAL A 153 -11.69 -9.29 12.51
N LEU A 154 -12.74 -9.51 13.31
CA LEU A 154 -12.72 -9.40 14.77
C LEU A 154 -11.61 -10.23 15.44
N PRO A 155 -11.33 -11.50 15.05
CA PRO A 155 -10.24 -12.25 15.62
C PRO A 155 -8.88 -11.57 15.43
N ALA A 156 -8.67 -10.87 14.31
CA ALA A 156 -7.46 -10.09 14.08
C ALA A 156 -7.40 -8.87 14.99
N PHE A 157 -8.50 -8.12 15.17
CA PHE A 157 -8.54 -6.97 16.09
C PHE A 157 -8.24 -7.33 17.55
N LYS A 158 -8.46 -8.59 17.94
CA LYS A 158 -8.15 -9.11 19.27
C LYS A 158 -6.74 -9.70 19.38
N ASP A 159 -5.99 -9.81 18.29
CA ASP A 159 -4.62 -10.31 18.29
C ASP A 159 -3.67 -9.26 18.93
N PRO A 160 -2.79 -9.64 19.88
CA PRO A 160 -1.88 -8.70 20.53
C PRO A 160 -0.85 -8.05 19.59
N ARG A 161 -0.66 -8.61 18.39
CA ARG A 161 0.21 -8.04 17.34
C ARG A 161 -0.52 -6.98 16.51
N TYR A 162 -1.82 -6.78 16.69
CA TYR A 162 -2.57 -5.82 15.90
C TYR A 162 -2.13 -4.39 16.22
N ILE A 163 -1.84 -3.60 15.19
CA ILE A 163 -1.38 -2.22 15.33
C ILE A 163 -2.54 -1.34 15.78
N THR A 164 -2.32 -0.59 16.86
CA THR A 164 -3.30 0.35 17.42
C THR A 164 -2.81 1.80 17.37
N VAL A 165 -3.77 2.74 17.42
CA VAL A 165 -3.56 4.16 17.69
C VAL A 165 -4.57 4.56 18.75
N ASP A 166 -4.13 5.22 19.83
CA ASP A 166 -4.97 5.53 21.00
C ASP A 166 -5.70 4.27 21.54
N ASP A 167 -4.98 3.14 21.60
CA ASP A 167 -5.50 1.80 21.97
C ASP A 167 -6.67 1.27 21.10
N LYS A 168 -6.95 1.87 19.94
CA LYS A 168 -7.95 1.37 18.98
C LYS A 168 -7.26 0.67 17.80
N PRO A 169 -7.73 -0.51 17.36
CA PRO A 169 -7.22 -1.17 16.16
C PRO A 169 -7.33 -0.27 14.93
N VAL A 170 -6.25 -0.17 14.16
CA VAL A 170 -6.20 0.57 12.90
C VAL A 170 -6.89 -0.22 11.78
N PHE A 171 -7.89 0.38 11.13
CA PHE A 171 -8.51 -0.19 9.93
C PHE A 171 -8.58 0.85 8.81
N MET A 172 -7.90 0.59 7.69
CA MET A 172 -7.89 1.52 6.56
C MET A 172 -8.94 1.15 5.52
N ILE A 173 -9.57 2.17 4.92
CA ILE A 173 -10.50 2.03 3.79
C ILE A 173 -9.88 2.72 2.58
N TYR A 174 -9.61 1.94 1.52
CA TYR A 174 -8.84 2.38 0.35
C TYR A 174 -9.59 3.41 -0.51
N GLN A 175 -10.90 3.23 -0.70
CA GLN A 175 -11.77 4.07 -1.54
C GLN A 175 -13.02 4.49 -0.75
N PRO A 176 -12.89 5.41 0.24
CA PRO A 176 -14.00 5.81 1.09
C PRO A 176 -15.26 6.23 0.29
N PHE A 177 -15.06 7.02 -0.76
CA PHE A 177 -16.14 7.55 -1.62
C PHE A 177 -16.86 6.50 -2.48
N GLN A 178 -16.31 5.27 -2.62
CA GLN A 178 -17.01 4.20 -3.34
C GLN A 178 -18.06 3.50 -2.48
N HIS A 179 -17.98 3.65 -1.16
CA HIS A 179 -18.94 3.03 -0.24
C HIS A 179 -20.13 3.98 -0.01
N PRO A 180 -21.34 3.65 -0.48
CA PRO A 180 -22.47 4.58 -0.48
C PRO A 180 -22.98 4.95 0.93
N GLN A 181 -22.75 4.07 1.90
CA GLN A 181 -23.20 4.21 3.30
C GLN A 181 -22.02 4.14 4.28
N ILE A 182 -20.93 4.84 3.95
CA ILE A 182 -19.67 4.70 4.69
C ILE A 182 -19.79 5.14 6.15
N LYS A 183 -20.60 6.18 6.41
CA LYS A 183 -20.85 6.70 7.76
C LYS A 183 -21.60 5.66 8.60
N GLU A 184 -22.62 5.04 8.04
CA GLU A 184 -23.40 3.98 8.69
C GLU A 184 -22.55 2.75 8.95
N PHE A 185 -21.73 2.33 7.98
CA PHE A 185 -20.77 1.24 8.12
C PHE A 185 -19.81 1.49 9.29
N MET A 186 -19.16 2.66 9.33
CA MET A 186 -18.21 3.01 10.38
C MET A 186 -18.89 3.12 11.75
N ALA A 187 -20.07 3.74 11.83
CA ALA A 187 -20.83 3.85 13.08
C ALA A 187 -21.24 2.48 13.63
N LEU A 188 -21.68 1.57 12.77
CA LEU A 188 -21.99 0.19 13.12
C LEU A 188 -20.75 -0.54 13.64
N TRP A 189 -19.62 -0.42 12.94
CA TRP A 189 -18.37 -1.06 13.35
C TRP A 189 -17.83 -0.50 14.67
N GLN A 190 -17.97 0.80 14.95
CA GLN A 190 -17.65 1.37 16.27
C GLN A 190 -18.50 0.71 17.37
N LYS A 191 -19.81 0.57 17.16
CA LYS A 191 -20.73 -0.11 18.09
C LYS A 191 -20.34 -1.57 18.31
N LEU A 192 -20.09 -2.32 17.23
CA LEU A 192 -19.70 -3.72 17.29
C LEU A 192 -18.36 -3.91 18.00
N ALA A 193 -17.38 -3.02 17.77
CA ALA A 193 -16.09 -3.03 18.44
C ALA A 193 -16.24 -2.86 19.96
N MET A 194 -17.01 -1.85 20.40
CA MET A 194 -17.29 -1.62 21.82
C MET A 194 -18.03 -2.80 22.47
N ASN A 195 -19.03 -3.35 21.79
CA ASN A 195 -19.76 -4.54 22.27
C ASN A 195 -18.86 -5.77 22.42
N ASN A 196 -17.75 -5.83 21.69
CA ASN A 196 -16.78 -6.92 21.72
C ASN A 196 -15.55 -6.65 22.59
N GLY A 197 -15.59 -5.61 23.43
CA GLY A 197 -14.57 -5.28 24.42
C GLY A 197 -13.39 -4.44 23.89
N LEU A 198 -13.51 -3.88 22.68
CA LEU A 198 -12.53 -2.94 22.12
C LEU A 198 -12.91 -1.50 22.47
N LYS A 199 -11.97 -0.55 22.43
CA LYS A 199 -12.25 0.89 22.65
C LYS A 199 -12.91 1.60 21.46
N GLY A 200 -13.22 0.87 20.40
CA GLY A 200 -13.59 1.37 19.08
C GLY A 200 -12.59 0.92 18.01
N ILE A 201 -12.61 1.58 16.86
CA ILE A 201 -11.70 1.37 15.72
C ILE A 201 -11.11 2.73 15.35
N PHE A 202 -9.83 2.76 15.00
CA PHE A 202 -9.18 3.93 14.41
C PHE A 202 -9.26 3.83 12.89
N PHE A 203 -10.19 4.54 12.28
CA PHE A 203 -10.43 4.48 10.85
C PHE A 203 -9.52 5.42 10.08
N ILE A 204 -8.87 4.88 9.04
CA ILE A 204 -8.04 5.67 8.13
C ILE A 204 -8.66 5.65 6.74
N GLY A 205 -9.01 6.82 6.20
CA GLY A 205 -9.45 6.95 4.81
C GLY A 205 -8.26 7.22 3.90
N GLN A 206 -8.11 6.50 2.79
CA GLN A 206 -7.07 6.83 1.81
C GLN A 206 -7.58 7.78 0.73
N THR A 207 -6.73 8.70 0.27
CA THR A 207 -7.02 9.61 -0.85
C THR A 207 -5.77 9.93 -1.69
N TYR A 208 -6.00 10.25 -2.96
CA TYR A 208 -5.03 10.86 -3.89
C TYR A 208 -5.32 12.36 -4.14
N HIS A 209 -6.36 12.91 -3.53
CA HIS A 209 -6.91 14.25 -3.79
C HIS A 209 -7.19 15.00 -2.49
N LEU A 210 -6.20 15.03 -1.59
CA LEU A 210 -6.35 15.55 -0.23
C LEU A 210 -6.90 16.98 -0.19
N THR A 211 -6.48 17.86 -1.09
CA THR A 211 -6.94 19.26 -1.10
C THR A 211 -8.45 19.35 -1.32
N GLU A 212 -8.99 18.51 -2.20
CA GLU A 212 -10.39 18.47 -2.55
C GLU A 212 -11.24 17.65 -1.56
N GLU A 213 -10.68 16.57 -1.00
CA GLU A 213 -11.44 15.55 -0.26
C GLU A 213 -11.30 15.61 1.27
N ARG A 214 -10.32 16.37 1.81
CA ARG A 214 -10.03 16.38 3.27
C ARG A 214 -11.25 16.69 4.12
N ALA A 215 -11.98 17.76 3.82
CA ALA A 215 -13.10 18.18 4.65
C ALA A 215 -14.22 17.13 4.69
N GLU A 216 -14.51 16.51 3.55
CA GLU A 216 -15.56 15.50 3.43
C GLU A 216 -15.16 14.19 4.13
N LEU A 217 -13.90 13.76 3.99
CA LEU A 217 -13.38 12.60 4.73
C LEU A 217 -13.46 12.80 6.26
N MET A 218 -13.14 14.01 6.76
CA MET A 218 -13.30 14.29 8.19
C MET A 218 -14.78 14.30 8.61
N ASP A 219 -15.68 14.84 7.77
CA ASP A 219 -17.14 14.83 8.00
C ASP A 219 -17.75 13.41 7.93
N MET A 220 -17.13 12.49 7.20
CA MET A 220 -17.49 11.06 7.23
C MET A 220 -17.17 10.38 8.57
N GLY A 221 -16.29 10.97 9.39
CA GLY A 221 -15.91 10.46 10.70
C GLY A 221 -14.63 9.62 10.72
N PHE A 222 -13.77 9.73 9.70
CA PHE A 222 -12.43 9.13 9.74
C PHE A 222 -11.57 9.80 10.82
N ASP A 223 -10.84 9.01 11.60
CA ASP A 223 -9.90 9.52 12.61
C ASP A 223 -8.63 10.11 11.95
N ALA A 224 -8.23 9.57 10.81
CA ALA A 224 -7.11 10.06 10.03
C ALA A 224 -7.27 9.82 8.51
N ILE A 225 -6.45 10.50 7.73
CA ILE A 225 -6.40 10.40 6.28
C ILE A 225 -5.00 9.99 5.85
N ASN A 226 -4.86 8.85 5.18
CA ASN A 226 -3.62 8.52 4.49
C ASN A 226 -3.62 9.15 3.09
N VAL A 227 -2.66 10.04 2.82
CA VAL A 227 -2.54 10.70 1.52
C VAL A 227 -1.46 10.06 0.66
N THR A 228 -1.82 9.63 -0.55
CA THR A 228 -0.86 9.12 -1.54
C THR A 228 -0.67 10.12 -2.67
N ARG A 229 0.41 10.90 -2.60
CA ARG A 229 0.73 11.97 -3.57
C ARG A 229 1.51 11.50 -4.80
N LEU A 230 1.47 10.21 -5.11
CA LEU A 230 2.23 9.59 -6.22
C LEU A 230 2.03 10.32 -7.56
N PHE A 231 0.83 10.84 -7.81
CA PHE A 231 0.46 11.49 -9.07
C PHE A 231 0.37 13.03 -8.98
N ASP A 232 0.71 13.64 -7.84
CA ASP A 232 0.64 15.10 -7.66
C ASP A 232 1.47 15.87 -8.70
N PHE A 233 2.57 15.26 -9.17
CA PHE A 233 3.42 15.84 -10.19
C PHE A 233 2.68 16.06 -11.53
N GLU A 234 1.58 15.36 -11.80
CA GLU A 234 0.80 15.56 -13.03
C GLU A 234 0.21 16.98 -13.09
N LYS A 235 -0.22 17.50 -11.93
CA LYS A 235 -0.68 18.88 -11.73
C LYS A 235 0.51 19.82 -11.48
N LYS A 236 1.40 19.49 -10.53
CA LYS A 236 2.48 20.36 -10.04
C LYS A 236 3.67 20.51 -11.00
N ALA A 237 3.93 19.51 -11.85
CA ALA A 237 4.97 19.52 -12.89
C ALA A 237 4.36 19.38 -14.30
N LYS A 238 3.24 20.08 -14.54
CA LYS A 238 2.41 19.98 -15.75
C LYS A 238 3.18 20.04 -17.06
N PHE A 239 4.20 20.90 -17.16
CA PHE A 239 5.03 21.01 -18.38
C PHE A 239 5.82 19.72 -18.64
N LEU A 240 6.55 19.22 -17.63
CA LEU A 240 7.31 17.96 -17.74
C LEU A 240 6.39 16.78 -18.08
N TYR A 241 5.21 16.71 -17.44
CA TYR A 241 4.26 15.66 -17.73
C TYR A 241 3.66 15.76 -19.14
N LYS A 242 3.39 16.97 -19.64
CA LYS A 242 3.00 17.19 -21.05
C LYS A 242 4.09 16.70 -22.01
N CYS A 243 5.36 16.97 -21.74
CA CYS A 243 6.47 16.46 -22.55
C CYS A 243 6.52 14.92 -22.53
N ALA A 244 6.33 14.29 -21.36
CA ALA A 244 6.27 12.84 -21.24
C ALA A 244 5.10 12.24 -22.06
N LYS A 245 3.92 12.85 -22.01
CA LYS A 245 2.76 12.44 -22.82
C LYS A 245 2.99 12.60 -24.32
N TRP A 246 3.64 13.70 -24.72
CA TRP A 246 3.97 13.94 -26.12
C TRP A 246 4.97 12.88 -26.64
N ARG A 247 6.01 12.58 -25.87
CA ARG A 247 6.97 11.50 -26.19
C ARG A 247 6.28 10.14 -26.28
N HIS A 248 5.42 9.82 -25.32
CA HIS A 248 4.61 8.59 -25.35
C HIS A 248 3.80 8.48 -26.65
N ARG A 249 3.15 9.56 -27.09
CA ARG A 249 2.34 9.57 -28.32
C ARG A 249 3.18 9.35 -29.58
N ILE A 250 4.37 9.94 -29.66
CA ILE A 250 5.25 9.85 -30.84
C ILE A 250 6.01 8.52 -30.89
N PHE A 251 6.65 8.15 -29.79
CA PHE A 251 7.57 7.01 -29.73
C PHE A 251 6.91 5.72 -29.27
N ARG A 252 5.62 5.78 -28.86
CA ARG A 252 4.86 4.63 -28.34
C ARG A 252 5.57 3.93 -27.17
N CYS A 253 6.36 4.68 -26.39
CA CYS A 253 7.05 4.24 -25.18
C CYS A 253 6.24 4.62 -23.93
N PRO A 254 6.52 4.07 -22.73
CA PRO A 254 5.88 4.52 -21.48
C PRO A 254 5.97 6.03 -21.26
N LYS A 255 5.08 6.55 -20.40
CA LYS A 255 5.21 7.91 -19.84
C LYS A 255 6.34 7.86 -18.82
N ILE A 256 7.48 8.43 -19.15
CA ILE A 256 8.69 8.39 -18.31
C ILE A 256 8.85 9.72 -17.58
N MET A 257 9.00 9.65 -16.27
CA MET A 257 9.32 10.79 -15.41
C MET A 257 10.55 10.45 -14.55
N GLU A 258 11.43 11.42 -14.32
CA GLU A 258 12.58 11.25 -13.44
C GLU A 258 12.14 11.27 -11.97
N TYR A 259 12.38 10.19 -11.22
CA TYR A 259 12.02 10.09 -9.81
C TYR A 259 12.58 11.27 -9.00
N LYS A 260 13.86 11.62 -9.19
CA LYS A 260 14.50 12.81 -8.57
C LYS A 260 13.70 14.10 -8.77
N ARG A 261 13.03 14.26 -9.91
CA ARG A 261 12.27 15.49 -10.20
C ARG A 261 10.92 15.46 -9.51
N VAL A 262 10.22 14.33 -9.55
CA VAL A 262 8.84 14.23 -9.08
C VAL A 262 8.72 13.94 -7.59
N SER A 263 9.71 13.29 -6.95
CA SER A 263 9.61 12.88 -5.54
C SER A 263 9.45 14.04 -4.56
N ARG A 264 9.86 15.25 -4.94
CA ARG A 264 9.63 16.48 -4.16
C ARG A 264 8.14 16.83 -3.98
N PHE A 265 7.25 16.21 -4.76
CA PHE A 265 5.81 16.44 -4.71
C PHE A 265 5.07 15.35 -3.94
N PHE A 266 5.78 14.33 -3.44
CA PHE A 266 5.18 13.20 -2.72
C PHE A 266 4.82 13.50 -1.26
N VAL A 267 5.16 14.70 -0.79
CA VAL A 267 4.76 15.21 0.52
C VAL A 267 4.45 16.71 0.39
N GLY A 268 3.47 17.19 1.17
CA GLY A 268 3.07 18.58 1.29
C GLY A 268 3.20 19.13 2.73
N ASP A 269 2.75 20.37 2.92
CA ASP A 269 2.71 20.99 4.25
C ASP A 269 1.43 20.59 5.01
N GLU A 270 0.41 20.10 4.30
CA GLU A 270 -0.82 19.58 4.91
C GLU A 270 -0.53 18.39 5.84
N GLU A 271 0.54 17.65 5.59
CA GLU A 271 1.01 16.52 6.41
C GLU A 271 1.57 16.92 7.78
N TYR A 272 1.79 18.21 8.08
CA TYR A 272 2.04 18.65 9.45
C TYR A 272 0.81 18.46 10.35
N ALA A 273 -0.40 18.46 9.78
CA ALA A 273 -1.63 18.27 10.54
C ALA A 273 -1.69 16.85 11.13
N PRO A 274 -2.08 16.68 12.40
CA PRO A 274 -1.99 15.41 13.11
C PRO A 274 -2.77 14.27 12.43
N GLU A 275 -3.92 14.58 11.84
CA GLU A 275 -4.80 13.63 11.17
C GLU A 275 -4.34 13.21 9.78
N ILE A 276 -3.31 13.85 9.20
CA ILE A 276 -2.83 13.52 7.85
C ILE A 276 -1.59 12.63 7.92
N ILE A 277 -1.70 11.41 7.41
CA ILE A 277 -0.64 10.41 7.43
C ILE A 277 0.03 10.35 6.04
N PRO A 278 1.32 10.72 5.92
CA PRO A 278 2.04 10.69 4.64
C PRO A 278 2.27 9.26 4.12
N THR A 279 2.42 9.13 2.80
CA THR A 279 2.89 7.91 2.13
C THR A 279 4.33 8.07 1.61
N ILE A 280 5.22 7.20 2.08
CA ILE A 280 6.58 6.99 1.56
C ILE A 280 6.50 6.15 0.28
N ILE A 281 7.16 6.61 -0.80
CA ILE A 281 7.07 6.02 -2.14
C ILE A 281 8.49 5.74 -2.64
N PRO A 282 8.98 4.48 -2.64
CA PRO A 282 10.35 4.15 -3.02
C PRO A 282 10.59 4.27 -4.53
N ASN A 283 9.65 3.76 -5.33
CA ASN A 283 9.78 3.67 -6.79
C ASN A 283 8.38 3.47 -7.41
N TRP A 284 8.28 3.52 -8.74
CA TRP A 284 7.02 3.19 -9.44
C TRP A 284 7.30 2.85 -10.89
N ASP A 285 6.86 1.67 -11.33
CA ASP A 285 6.97 1.21 -12.70
C ASP A 285 5.88 0.17 -12.99
N HIS A 286 4.76 0.65 -13.53
CA HIS A 286 3.60 -0.20 -13.83
C HIS A 286 3.73 -0.96 -15.16
N SER A 287 4.89 -0.90 -15.81
CA SER A 287 5.12 -1.56 -17.11
C SER A 287 4.99 -3.09 -17.13
N PRO A 288 5.19 -3.85 -16.04
CA PRO A 288 4.91 -5.29 -16.02
C PRO A 288 3.44 -5.61 -16.35
N ARG A 289 2.50 -4.78 -15.89
CA ARG A 289 1.05 -4.92 -16.17
C ARG A 289 0.64 -4.19 -17.45
N SER A 290 1.22 -3.01 -17.66
CA SER A 290 0.69 -2.01 -18.60
C SER A 290 1.51 -1.77 -19.86
N LEU A 291 2.68 -2.41 -19.98
CA LEU A 291 3.59 -2.26 -21.11
C LEU A 291 3.83 -0.78 -21.44
N ASN A 292 3.68 -0.39 -22.70
CA ASN A 292 3.97 0.95 -23.17
C ASN A 292 2.99 2.05 -22.75
N LYS A 293 1.85 1.71 -22.12
CA LYS A 293 0.92 2.71 -21.59
C LYS A 293 1.24 3.09 -20.13
N ALA A 294 2.20 2.42 -19.52
CA ALA A 294 2.58 2.63 -18.13
C ALA A 294 3.08 4.06 -17.86
N LEU A 295 2.97 4.46 -16.59
CA LEU A 295 3.83 5.48 -16.00
C LEU A 295 5.05 4.78 -15.40
N VAL A 296 6.24 5.30 -15.69
CA VAL A 296 7.51 4.82 -15.14
C VAL A 296 8.24 5.98 -14.50
N LEU A 297 8.53 5.86 -13.21
CA LEU A 297 9.44 6.73 -12.48
C LEU A 297 10.85 6.17 -12.61
N ASN A 298 11.56 6.62 -13.64
CA ASN A 298 12.91 6.17 -13.94
C ASN A 298 13.93 6.85 -13.01
N HIS A 299 15.11 6.25 -12.86
CA HIS A 299 16.18 6.75 -11.98
C HIS A 299 15.69 6.97 -10.54
N ALA A 300 15.05 5.94 -9.98
CA ALA A 300 14.65 5.88 -8.57
C ALA A 300 15.79 5.29 -7.73
N GLU A 301 17.00 5.85 -7.78
CA GLU A 301 18.10 5.34 -6.94
C GLU A 301 17.85 5.65 -5.44
N PRO A 302 18.33 4.81 -4.50
CA PRO A 302 18.16 5.02 -3.06
C PRO A 302 18.56 6.42 -2.56
N ALA A 303 19.55 7.07 -3.18
CA ALA A 303 19.95 8.43 -2.82
C ALA A 303 18.84 9.48 -3.03
N TYR A 304 17.95 9.30 -4.02
CA TYR A 304 16.81 10.20 -4.21
C TYR A 304 15.63 9.85 -3.33
N PHE A 305 15.51 8.57 -2.98
CA PHE A 305 14.56 8.10 -1.98
C PHE A 305 14.91 8.64 -0.58
N ASP A 306 16.19 8.75 -0.22
CA ASP A 306 16.65 9.35 1.05
C ASP A 306 16.09 10.75 1.28
N ARG A 307 16.06 11.59 0.24
CA ARG A 307 15.45 12.92 0.34
C ARG A 307 13.95 12.82 0.61
N HIS A 308 13.22 11.94 -0.09
CA HIS A 308 11.78 11.76 0.12
C HIS A 308 11.48 11.32 1.56
N VAL A 309 12.22 10.32 2.07
CA VAL A 309 12.06 9.85 3.45
C VAL A 309 12.38 10.98 4.42
N LYS A 310 13.47 11.73 4.22
CA LYS A 310 13.81 12.89 5.06
C LYS A 310 12.67 13.91 5.12
N ASP A 311 12.09 14.25 3.97
CA ASP A 311 11.01 15.22 3.88
C ASP A 311 9.75 14.70 4.61
N VAL A 312 9.39 13.43 4.46
CA VAL A 312 8.29 12.80 5.22
C VAL A 312 8.54 12.84 6.72
N MET A 313 9.75 12.48 7.16
CA MET A 313 10.11 12.44 8.58
C MET A 313 10.00 13.82 9.23
N ALA A 314 10.40 14.88 8.52
CA ALA A 314 10.27 16.26 8.99
C ALA A 314 8.80 16.70 9.19
N ARG A 315 7.82 16.09 8.49
CA ARG A 315 6.39 16.45 8.62
C ARG A 315 5.73 15.80 9.81
N ILE A 316 6.28 14.68 10.28
CA ILE A 316 5.70 13.90 11.36
C ILE A 316 6.47 14.02 12.68
N GLU A 317 7.73 14.47 12.69
CA GLU A 317 8.60 14.45 13.88
C GLU A 317 7.99 15.13 15.13
N ASN A 318 7.16 16.16 14.93
CA ASN A 318 6.52 16.90 16.02
C ASN A 318 5.14 16.35 16.42
N LYS A 319 4.62 15.33 15.73
CA LYS A 319 3.36 14.68 16.10
C LYS A 319 3.54 13.85 17.37
N PRO A 320 2.48 13.66 18.19
CA PRO A 320 2.48 12.68 19.28
C PRO A 320 2.93 11.31 18.76
N LEU A 321 3.64 10.54 19.57
CA LEU A 321 4.26 9.28 19.12
C LEU A 321 3.25 8.30 18.52
N GLU A 322 2.07 8.16 19.14
CA GLU A 322 1.01 7.28 18.64
C GLU A 322 0.49 7.70 17.26
N HIS A 323 0.51 9.00 16.96
CA HIS A 323 0.05 9.61 15.70
C HIS A 323 1.20 9.87 14.71
N ARG A 324 2.44 9.52 15.05
CA ARG A 324 3.63 9.73 14.22
C ARG A 324 3.77 8.66 13.15
N LEU A 325 2.71 8.43 12.39
CA LEU A 325 2.64 7.36 11.39
C LEU A 325 3.14 7.85 10.02
N ALA A 326 3.71 6.92 9.27
CA ALA A 326 3.89 7.02 7.82
C ALA A 326 3.65 5.65 7.20
N PHE A 327 2.84 5.61 6.13
CA PHE A 327 2.70 4.38 5.35
C PHE A 327 3.79 4.31 4.30
N VAL A 328 4.29 3.11 3.99
CA VAL A 328 5.11 2.87 2.79
C VAL A 328 4.24 2.16 1.78
N LYS A 329 4.11 2.74 0.59
CA LYS A 329 3.59 2.05 -0.59
C LYS A 329 4.82 1.66 -1.41
N SER A 330 5.31 0.42 -1.32
CA SER A 330 4.80 -0.71 -0.53
C SER A 330 5.96 -1.61 -0.05
N TRP A 331 5.67 -2.68 0.70
CA TRP A 331 6.64 -3.75 0.96
C TRP A 331 6.98 -4.50 -0.33
N ASN A 332 5.98 -5.06 -1.02
CA ASN A 332 6.16 -6.08 -2.06
C ASN A 332 5.24 -5.95 -3.29
N GLU A 333 4.80 -4.77 -3.70
CA GLU A 333 3.95 -4.56 -4.87
C GLU A 333 4.76 -4.57 -6.20
N TRP A 334 5.41 -5.70 -6.47
CA TRP A 334 6.35 -5.91 -7.59
C TRP A 334 5.73 -5.67 -8.97
N GLY A 335 4.46 -6.01 -9.17
CA GLY A 335 3.75 -5.79 -10.45
C GLY A 335 3.53 -4.32 -10.80
N GLU A 336 3.54 -3.43 -9.81
CA GLU A 336 3.55 -1.97 -10.00
C GLU A 336 4.97 -1.38 -9.94
N GLY A 337 5.97 -2.25 -9.78
CA GLY A 337 7.35 -1.87 -9.59
C GLY A 337 7.54 -0.91 -8.43
N ASN A 338 6.68 -1.02 -7.40
CA ASN A 338 6.56 -0.18 -6.22
C ASN A 338 6.80 -1.04 -4.96
N TYR A 339 8.04 -1.17 -4.52
CA TYR A 339 8.40 -2.08 -3.42
C TYR A 339 9.63 -1.58 -2.64
N LEU A 340 9.74 -2.03 -1.39
CA LEU A 340 10.92 -1.89 -0.53
C LEU A 340 11.82 -3.13 -0.55
N GLU A 341 11.26 -4.30 -0.90
CA GLU A 341 12.01 -5.54 -0.90
C GLU A 341 13.30 -5.46 -1.77
N PRO A 342 14.38 -6.14 -1.36
CA PRO A 342 15.63 -6.11 -2.10
C PRO A 342 15.50 -6.67 -3.52
N ASP A 343 16.04 -5.94 -4.49
CA ASP A 343 16.27 -6.41 -5.86
C ASP A 343 17.77 -6.54 -6.16
N LEU A 344 18.13 -7.19 -7.28
CA LEU A 344 19.53 -7.39 -7.64
C LEU A 344 20.31 -6.10 -7.95
N ARG A 345 19.64 -4.98 -8.20
CA ARG A 345 20.30 -3.72 -8.59
C ARG A 345 20.63 -2.84 -7.40
N TYR A 346 19.69 -2.71 -6.47
CA TYR A 346 19.80 -1.82 -5.33
C TYR A 346 19.95 -2.57 -4.00
N GLY A 347 19.79 -3.90 -3.99
CA GLY A 347 19.88 -4.72 -2.79
C GLY A 347 19.04 -4.14 -1.67
N LYS A 348 19.64 -4.00 -0.49
CA LYS A 348 18.97 -3.44 0.70
C LYS A 348 18.97 -1.91 0.76
N GLY A 349 19.38 -1.21 -0.29
CA GLY A 349 19.58 0.24 -0.28
C GLY A 349 18.35 1.05 0.13
N TYR A 350 17.13 0.67 -0.29
CA TYR A 350 15.91 1.34 0.16
C TYR A 350 15.64 1.13 1.67
N LEU A 351 15.89 -0.08 2.15
CA LEU A 351 15.72 -0.43 3.56
C LEU A 351 16.74 0.30 4.44
N GLU A 352 18.00 0.39 3.99
CA GLU A 352 19.06 1.17 4.67
C GLU A 352 18.69 2.64 4.80
N VAL A 353 18.04 3.21 3.78
CA VAL A 353 17.50 4.57 3.83
C VAL A 353 16.44 4.71 4.91
N ILE A 354 15.46 3.80 5.00
CA ILE A 354 14.45 3.84 6.08
C ILE A 354 15.14 3.77 7.45
N ARG A 355 16.04 2.81 7.62
CA ARG A 355 16.78 2.58 8.88
C ARG A 355 17.61 3.79 9.34
N LYS A 356 18.05 4.66 8.42
CA LYS A 356 18.75 5.91 8.76
C LYS A 356 17.88 6.87 9.58
N TYR A 357 16.56 6.86 9.36
CA TYR A 357 15.64 7.79 9.99
C TYR A 357 14.87 7.19 11.17
N ILE A 358 14.76 5.86 11.23
CA ILE A 358 14.08 5.16 12.32
C ILE A 358 15.10 4.73 13.37
N GLY A 359 14.85 5.12 14.62
CA GLY A 359 15.70 4.73 15.74
C GLY A 359 15.86 3.24 15.89
N ARG A 360 17.06 2.79 16.31
CA ARG A 360 17.22 1.43 16.82
C ARG A 360 16.31 1.28 18.04
N LYS A 361 15.39 0.31 18.00
CA LYS A 361 14.70 -0.15 19.20
C LYS A 361 15.69 -0.82 20.14
#